data_AF-A0A5C4RRX9-F1
#
_entry.id   AF-A0A5C4RRX9-F1
#
_cell.length_a   1.000
_cell.length_b   1.000
_cell.length_c   1.000
_cell.angle_alpha   90.00
_cell.angle_beta   90.00
_cell.angle_gamma   90.00
#
_symmetry.space_group_name_H-M   'P 1'
#
loop_
_entity.id
_entity.type
_entity.pdbx_description
1 polymer ?
#
loop_
_entity_poly.entity_id
_entity_poly.type
_entity_poly.pdbx_seq_one_letter_code
_entity_poly.pdbx_strand_id
1 'polypeptide(L)'
;MKAPQEISKLLEELDDRIADELEEQDLDFKQWDSKSMDKAVKLVVNMAVCMANSGGGTVVFGVADKIIGRKKAIPGVPPEIDINLLKKAVYDQTDPKIMPVFETLHVPEGTGRLLLMQIHPGLPPYTDTAGKGSIRIGKDCQPLTGTLRRKIAVETGESDFTAETVSPAESKLLSPVALETLRNLARAERAPSELLLQNDLELLASIGLIRNNRLTRAAILLAGTEAALREYVPGHNFTFLSMKSDTQYENREDRVSTIPVSVSRIEELVVPYNPITTLERGLFHFEYRTWPEVALREALMNAFCHADFRIAGPVMVKLYTNRLEISNNGGFIGGITSGNILHHQPAARNPLLVEALTRMRLVNRSNLGVSRMYAALLMEGKEPPIIQEIGDSVSLTFMKREISGAFRLFVAEESQKGRELGVDSLLILQHLLKHSEIETVAAAVLCQRKDTQMRETLMEMEKASYLEHGGAGRGAYWTLRPELHKRLIEAGQPERDRRIDWEAAKARILSILMERARRGQMGLQNKEIRQILHFDRNQATRLMKQLREEHVQVDSEGHGAGARYKWGGS
;
A
#
# COMPACT_ATOMS: atom_id res chain seq x y z
N MET A 1 14.90 -9.14 14.93
CA MET A 1 16.13 -9.16 15.75
C MET A 1 15.74 -9.34 17.20
N LYS A 2 16.25 -10.38 17.86
CA LYS A 2 15.86 -10.72 19.23
C LYS A 2 16.90 -10.25 20.23
N ALA A 3 16.43 -9.67 21.33
CA ALA A 3 17.30 -9.20 22.40
C ALA A 3 17.88 -10.39 23.22
N PRO A 4 19.03 -10.24 23.89
CA PRO A 4 19.61 -11.30 24.72
C PRO A 4 18.65 -11.87 25.78
N GLN A 5 17.76 -11.01 26.31
CA GLN A 5 16.75 -11.39 27.30
C GLN A 5 15.67 -12.30 26.70
N GLU A 6 15.30 -12.10 25.43
CA GLU A 6 14.36 -12.96 24.72
C GLU A 6 15.00 -14.31 24.40
N ILE A 7 16.25 -14.30 23.95
CA ILE A 7 17.03 -15.54 23.73
C ILE A 7 17.14 -16.33 25.03
N SER A 8 17.42 -15.68 26.17
CA SER A 8 17.52 -16.36 27.47
C SER A 8 16.22 -17.09 27.86
N LYS A 9 15.05 -16.53 27.52
CA LYS A 9 13.76 -17.20 27.74
C LYS A 9 13.60 -18.42 26.85
N LEU A 10 13.95 -18.31 25.57
CA LEU A 10 13.89 -19.44 24.63
C LEU A 10 14.83 -20.58 25.04
N LEU A 11 15.98 -20.28 25.66
CA LEU A 11 16.90 -21.30 26.16
C LEU A 11 16.31 -22.14 27.33
N GLU A 12 15.31 -21.63 28.06
CA GLU A 12 14.61 -22.39 29.10
C GLU A 12 13.76 -23.52 28.50
N GLU A 13 13.26 -23.34 27.27
CA GLU A 13 12.45 -24.36 26.59
C GLU A 13 13.26 -25.55 26.08
N LEU A 14 14.59 -25.46 26.08
CA LEU A 14 15.48 -26.54 25.61
C LEU A 14 15.48 -27.77 26.51
N ASP A 15 14.90 -27.70 27.71
CA ASP A 15 14.71 -28.88 28.55
C ASP A 15 13.64 -29.84 28.00
N ASP A 16 12.63 -29.30 27.32
CA ASP A 16 11.49 -30.07 26.80
C ASP A 16 11.49 -30.20 25.27
N ARG A 17 12.25 -29.35 24.56
CA ARG A 17 12.25 -29.24 23.09
C ARG A 17 13.65 -29.14 22.50
N ILE A 18 13.78 -29.39 21.20
CA ILE A 18 15.02 -29.14 20.45
C ILE A 18 15.08 -27.69 19.95
N ALA A 19 16.29 -27.14 19.80
CA ALA A 19 16.47 -25.76 19.35
C ALA A 19 15.92 -25.49 17.94
N ASP A 20 15.98 -26.49 17.04
CA ASP A 20 15.43 -26.44 15.68
C ASP A 20 13.91 -26.14 15.63
N GLU A 21 13.15 -26.45 16.70
CA GLU A 21 11.73 -26.11 16.79
C GLU A 21 11.49 -24.67 17.26
N LEU A 22 12.50 -24.02 17.84
CA LEU A 22 12.45 -22.63 18.28
C LEU A 22 12.94 -21.67 17.18
N GLU A 23 13.50 -22.19 16.09
CA GLU A 23 13.95 -21.42 14.95
C GLU A 23 12.78 -20.83 14.16
N GLU A 24 12.98 -19.62 13.67
CA GLU A 24 12.01 -18.89 12.86
C GLU A 24 12.73 -18.29 11.63
N GLN A 25 12.00 -17.51 10.84
CA GLN A 25 12.57 -16.82 9.68
C GLN A 25 13.68 -15.83 10.10
N ASP A 26 13.62 -15.24 11.30
CA ASP A 26 14.59 -14.25 11.79
C ASP A 26 15.45 -14.73 12.97
N LEU A 27 15.37 -16.03 13.34
CA LEU A 27 16.13 -16.64 14.43
C LEU A 27 16.67 -18.02 14.03
N ASP A 28 17.95 -18.26 14.32
CA ASP A 28 18.63 -19.53 14.05
C ASP A 28 19.60 -19.90 15.17
N PHE A 29 19.67 -21.18 15.54
CA PHE A 29 20.63 -21.71 16.51
C PHE A 29 21.70 -22.49 15.75
N LYS A 30 22.97 -22.35 16.16
CA LYS A 30 24.06 -23.12 15.56
C LYS A 30 25.07 -23.58 16.59
N GLN A 31 25.48 -24.84 16.45
CA GLN A 31 26.54 -25.39 17.27
C GLN A 31 27.89 -24.79 16.86
N TRP A 32 28.70 -24.41 17.83
CA TRP A 32 30.06 -23.95 17.58
C TRP A 32 31.01 -25.13 17.35
N ASP A 33 31.78 -25.09 16.25
CA ASP A 33 32.85 -26.06 16.01
C ASP A 33 34.15 -25.60 16.67
N SER A 34 34.47 -26.17 17.83
CA SER A 34 35.71 -25.89 18.57
C SER A 34 36.95 -26.54 17.96
N LYS A 35 36.81 -27.44 16.97
CA LYS A 35 37.94 -28.18 16.38
C LYS A 35 38.60 -27.44 15.22
N SER A 36 37.89 -26.49 14.60
CA SER A 36 38.41 -25.75 13.44
C SER A 36 37.88 -24.31 13.39
N MET A 37 38.76 -23.36 13.67
CA MET A 37 38.43 -21.93 13.56
C MET A 37 37.99 -21.55 12.14
N ASP A 38 38.65 -22.10 11.11
CA ASP A 38 38.29 -21.83 9.71
C ASP A 38 36.85 -22.27 9.39
N LYS A 39 36.42 -23.44 9.88
CA LYS A 39 35.04 -23.90 9.73
C LYS A 39 34.05 -23.00 10.49
N ALA A 40 34.39 -22.61 11.71
CA ALA A 40 33.55 -21.71 12.50
C ALA A 40 33.39 -20.35 11.82
N VAL A 41 34.48 -19.76 11.31
CA VAL A 41 34.44 -18.50 10.55
C VAL A 41 33.59 -18.64 9.28
N LYS A 42 33.76 -19.72 8.51
CA LYS A 42 32.94 -19.99 7.32
C LYS A 42 31.46 -20.13 7.66
N LEU A 43 31.12 -20.79 8.77
CA LEU A 43 29.75 -20.89 9.25
C LEU A 43 29.18 -19.51 9.57
N VAL A 44 29.92 -18.68 10.31
CA VAL A 44 29.52 -17.30 10.65
C VAL A 44 29.26 -16.47 9.39
N VAL A 45 30.17 -16.49 8.40
CA VAL A 45 30.01 -15.76 7.12
C VAL A 45 28.79 -16.26 6.35
N ASN A 46 28.63 -17.57 6.18
CA ASN A 46 27.48 -18.16 5.48
C ASN A 46 26.16 -17.78 6.13
N MET A 47 26.11 -17.78 7.47
CA MET A 47 24.92 -17.39 8.21
C MET A 47 24.61 -15.90 8.08
N ALA A 48 25.64 -15.05 8.08
CA ALA A 48 25.48 -13.62 7.85
C ALA A 48 24.86 -13.33 6.48
N VAL A 49 25.38 -13.98 5.42
CA VAL A 49 24.83 -13.89 4.06
C VAL A 49 23.38 -14.38 4.00
N CYS A 50 23.09 -15.55 4.59
CA CYS A 50 21.76 -16.13 4.59
C CYS A 50 20.73 -15.21 5.26
N MET A 51 21.07 -14.65 6.41
CA MET A 51 20.21 -13.73 7.18
C MET A 51 20.04 -12.39 6.46
N ALA A 52 21.11 -11.80 5.92
CA ALA A 52 21.02 -10.55 5.18
C ALA A 52 20.09 -10.67 3.96
N ASN A 53 20.11 -11.83 3.29
CA ASN A 53 19.23 -12.12 2.15
C ASN A 53 17.76 -12.37 2.49
N SER A 54 17.43 -12.53 3.77
CA SER A 54 16.08 -12.90 4.23
C SER A 54 15.44 -11.83 5.12
N GLY A 55 15.96 -10.59 5.09
CA GLY A 55 15.41 -9.46 5.85
C GLY A 55 16.08 -9.24 7.21
N GLY A 56 17.25 -9.83 7.44
CA GLY A 56 17.98 -9.74 8.71
C GLY A 56 17.50 -10.74 9.75
N GLY A 57 18.10 -10.71 10.94
CA GLY A 57 17.79 -11.67 11.99
C GLY A 57 18.87 -11.81 13.05
N THR A 58 18.75 -12.85 13.86
CA THR A 58 19.66 -13.18 14.95
C THR A 58 20.11 -14.65 14.84
N VAL A 59 21.42 -14.88 14.87
CA VAL A 59 22.01 -16.23 14.89
C VAL A 59 22.69 -16.44 16.23
N VAL A 60 22.31 -17.50 16.94
CA VAL A 60 22.85 -17.83 18.26
C VAL A 60 23.85 -18.97 18.14
N PHE A 61 25.13 -18.67 18.34
CA PHE A 61 26.21 -19.66 18.30
C PHE A 61 26.49 -20.26 19.68
N GLY A 62 26.68 -21.57 19.71
CA GLY A 62 27.00 -22.37 20.90
C GLY A 62 25.84 -23.23 21.41
N VAL A 63 24.80 -23.43 20.60
CA VAL A 63 23.63 -24.27 20.91
C VAL A 63 23.48 -25.35 19.84
N ALA A 64 23.24 -26.60 20.23
CA ALA A 64 23.07 -27.73 19.33
C ALA A 64 21.60 -27.92 18.91
N ASP A 65 21.37 -27.96 17.60
CA ASP A 65 20.04 -27.84 16.98
C ASP A 65 19.06 -28.96 17.37
N LYS A 66 19.55 -30.19 17.56
CA LYS A 66 18.72 -31.41 17.66
C LYS A 66 18.90 -32.19 18.97
N ILE A 67 19.28 -31.50 20.04
CA ILE A 67 19.50 -32.12 21.35
C ILE A 67 18.43 -31.61 22.33
N ILE A 68 17.74 -32.53 23.00
CA ILE A 68 16.84 -32.23 24.12
C ILE A 68 17.65 -32.23 25.43
N GLY A 69 17.35 -31.26 26.29
CA GLY A 69 17.98 -31.04 27.59
C GLY A 69 18.97 -29.90 27.53
N ARG A 70 18.66 -28.78 28.18
CA ARG A 70 19.41 -27.51 28.12
C ARG A 70 20.90 -27.69 28.37
N LYS A 71 21.26 -28.44 29.42
CA LYS A 71 22.66 -28.72 29.78
C LYS A 71 23.45 -29.46 28.70
N LYS A 72 22.80 -30.29 27.88
CA LYS A 72 23.44 -31.03 26.78
C LYS A 72 23.39 -30.24 25.47
N ALA A 73 22.32 -29.48 25.27
CA ALA A 73 22.11 -28.67 24.08
C ALA A 73 23.03 -27.45 24.02
N ILE A 74 23.56 -26.97 25.14
CA ILE A 74 24.40 -25.76 25.22
C ILE A 74 25.87 -26.14 25.48
N PRO A 75 26.67 -26.50 24.44
CA PRO A 75 28.11 -26.64 24.59
C PRO A 75 28.82 -25.29 24.78
N GLY A 76 28.26 -24.19 24.26
CA GLY A 76 28.82 -22.85 24.35
C GLY A 76 29.93 -22.54 23.32
N VAL A 77 30.40 -21.28 23.34
CA VAL A 77 31.52 -20.76 22.57
C VAL A 77 32.68 -20.44 23.53
N PRO A 78 33.92 -20.89 23.27
CA PRO A 78 35.04 -20.61 24.17
C PRO A 78 35.32 -19.09 24.36
N PRO A 79 35.78 -18.66 25.55
CA PRO A 79 36.07 -17.25 25.82
C PRO A 79 37.23 -16.69 24.98
N GLU A 80 38.17 -17.52 24.54
CA GLU A 80 39.29 -17.13 23.68
C GLU A 80 38.89 -16.73 22.24
N ILE A 81 37.65 -16.98 21.83
CA ILE A 81 37.15 -16.54 20.51
C ILE A 81 36.97 -15.02 20.49
N ASP A 82 37.76 -14.37 19.64
CA ASP A 82 37.71 -12.91 19.42
C ASP A 82 36.56 -12.52 18.50
N ILE A 83 35.63 -11.72 19.04
CA ILE A 83 34.49 -11.17 18.31
C ILE A 83 34.94 -10.24 17.18
N ASN A 84 36.01 -9.47 17.38
CA ASN A 84 36.48 -8.50 16.39
C ASN A 84 37.01 -9.21 15.14
N LEU A 85 37.65 -10.38 15.32
CA LEU A 85 38.06 -11.24 14.22
C LEU A 85 36.85 -11.74 13.42
N LEU A 86 35.78 -12.16 14.09
CA LEU A 86 34.54 -12.60 13.43
C LEU A 86 33.85 -11.45 12.68
N LYS A 87 33.75 -10.26 13.30
CA LYS A 87 33.22 -9.06 12.65
C LYS A 87 34.00 -8.72 11.39
N LYS A 88 35.33 -8.69 11.50
CA LYS A 88 36.22 -8.43 10.37
C LYS A 88 36.07 -9.49 9.28
N ALA A 89 35.99 -10.77 9.65
CA ALA A 89 35.82 -11.85 8.69
C ALA A 89 34.51 -11.73 7.90
N VAL A 90 33.39 -11.42 8.56
CA VAL A 90 32.10 -11.18 7.88
C VAL A 90 32.21 -9.98 6.95
N TYR A 91 32.75 -8.86 7.40
CA TYR A 91 32.91 -7.67 6.57
C TYR A 91 33.81 -7.95 5.36
N ASP A 92 34.99 -8.52 5.56
CA ASP A 92 35.97 -8.73 4.49
C ASP A 92 35.48 -9.75 3.46
N GLN A 93 34.76 -10.79 3.87
CA GLN A 93 34.36 -11.92 3.01
C GLN A 93 32.96 -11.82 2.44
N THR A 94 32.22 -10.73 2.67
CA THR A 94 30.88 -10.51 2.09
C THR A 94 30.86 -9.40 1.06
N ASP A 95 29.95 -9.51 0.10
CA ASP A 95 29.67 -8.51 -0.93
C ASP A 95 28.16 -8.49 -1.29
N PRO A 96 27.43 -7.38 -1.10
CA PRO A 96 27.87 -6.14 -0.44
C PRO A 96 28.35 -6.36 1.00
N LYS A 97 29.11 -5.40 1.54
CA LYS A 97 29.73 -5.52 2.86
C LYS A 97 28.69 -5.58 3.97
N ILE A 98 28.70 -6.67 4.75
CA ILE A 98 27.85 -6.86 5.92
C ILE A 98 28.61 -6.44 7.18
N MET A 99 28.00 -5.58 8.01
CA MET A 99 28.52 -5.20 9.31
C MET A 99 27.69 -5.86 10.42
N PRO A 100 28.12 -7.01 10.97
CA PRO A 100 27.36 -7.70 12.01
C PRO A 100 27.53 -7.03 13.37
N VAL A 101 26.45 -6.99 14.14
CA VAL A 101 26.49 -6.66 15.58
C VAL A 101 26.61 -7.96 16.35
N PHE A 102 27.60 -8.07 17.23
CA PHE A 102 27.77 -9.24 18.09
C PHE A 102 27.52 -8.86 19.53
N GLU A 103 26.69 -9.64 20.20
CA GLU A 103 26.44 -9.58 21.63
C GLU A 103 26.84 -10.91 22.30
N THR A 104 27.21 -10.85 23.57
CA THR A 104 27.57 -12.03 24.35
C THR A 104 26.50 -12.30 25.40
N LEU A 105 26.00 -13.53 25.44
CA LEU A 105 25.08 -13.98 26.48
C LEU A 105 25.82 -14.98 27.38
N HIS A 106 25.85 -14.70 28.69
CA HIS A 106 26.44 -15.59 29.67
C HIS A 106 25.41 -16.62 30.13
N VAL A 107 25.83 -17.88 30.20
CA VAL A 107 24.99 -19.02 30.55
C VAL A 107 25.72 -19.90 31.57
N PRO A 108 25.02 -20.64 32.45
CA PRO A 108 25.68 -21.54 33.41
C PRO A 108 26.20 -22.84 32.77
N GLU A 109 25.76 -23.18 31.55
CA GLU A 109 26.13 -24.40 30.84
C GLU A 109 27.38 -24.25 29.96
N GLY A 110 27.98 -25.39 29.58
CA GLY A 110 29.04 -25.44 28.58
C GLY A 110 30.26 -24.58 28.93
N THR A 111 30.76 -23.82 27.97
CA THR A 111 31.84 -22.84 28.16
C THR A 111 31.42 -21.58 28.93
N GLY A 112 30.14 -21.47 29.30
CA GLY A 112 29.59 -20.32 30.01
C GLY A 112 29.21 -19.12 29.13
N ARG A 113 29.32 -19.25 27.80
CA ARG A 113 29.22 -18.13 26.86
C ARG A 113 28.54 -18.54 25.56
N LEU A 114 27.62 -17.72 25.07
CA LEU A 114 27.03 -17.76 23.73
C LEU A 114 27.31 -16.47 22.96
N LEU A 115 27.40 -16.56 21.63
CA LEU A 115 27.54 -15.40 20.75
C LEU A 115 26.27 -15.19 19.94
N LEU A 116 25.69 -14.00 20.03
CA LEU A 116 24.53 -13.59 19.26
C LEU A 116 25.02 -12.69 18.13
N MET A 117 24.93 -13.16 16.89
CA MET A 117 25.19 -12.35 15.70
C MET A 117 23.88 -11.78 15.18
N GLN A 118 23.76 -10.46 15.23
CA GLN A 118 22.63 -9.70 14.72
C GLN A 118 22.98 -9.11 13.36
N ILE A 119 22.12 -9.38 12.39
CA ILE A 119 22.21 -8.90 11.02
C ILE A 119 21.01 -8.00 10.75
N HIS A 120 21.28 -6.77 10.34
CA HIS A 120 20.23 -5.84 9.92
C HIS A 120 19.70 -6.20 8.52
N PRO A 121 18.42 -5.93 8.25
CA PRO A 121 17.88 -6.02 6.89
C PRO A 121 18.69 -5.15 5.93
N GLY A 122 19.01 -5.70 4.77
CA GLY A 122 19.67 -5.02 3.68
C GLY A 122 18.94 -5.22 2.35
N LEU A 123 19.53 -4.72 1.27
CA LEU A 123 19.06 -4.95 -0.09
C LEU A 123 19.80 -6.17 -0.66
N PRO A 124 19.16 -7.35 -0.75
CA PRO A 124 19.77 -8.52 -1.36
C PRO A 124 19.99 -8.33 -2.87
N PRO A 125 20.86 -9.13 -3.52
CA PRO A 125 21.54 -10.31 -3.01
C PRO A 125 22.91 -10.01 -2.38
N TYR A 126 23.07 -10.40 -1.13
CA TYR A 126 24.35 -10.59 -0.47
C TYR A 126 24.99 -11.92 -0.87
N THR A 127 26.30 -11.90 -1.03
CA THR A 127 27.12 -13.04 -1.41
C THR A 127 28.40 -13.05 -0.59
N ASP A 128 29.12 -14.17 -0.58
CA ASP A 128 30.53 -14.14 -0.23
C ASP A 128 31.36 -13.54 -1.37
N THR A 129 32.63 -13.19 -1.11
CA THR A 129 33.53 -12.65 -2.14
C THR A 129 33.84 -13.62 -3.30
N ALA A 130 33.45 -14.89 -3.18
CA ALA A 130 33.54 -15.88 -4.26
C ALA A 130 32.24 -15.97 -5.08
N GLY A 131 31.25 -15.12 -4.79
CA GLY A 131 29.98 -15.08 -5.49
C GLY A 131 29.04 -16.23 -5.12
N LYS A 132 29.20 -16.88 -3.96
CA LYS A 132 28.23 -17.85 -3.43
C LYS A 132 27.29 -17.13 -2.46
N GLY A 133 25.98 -17.31 -2.66
CA GLY A 133 24.95 -16.74 -1.79
C GLY A 133 24.02 -17.83 -1.28
N SER A 134 23.35 -17.56 -0.17
CA SER A 134 22.24 -18.36 0.37
C SER A 134 21.14 -17.45 0.87
N ILE A 135 19.91 -17.95 0.89
CA ILE A 135 18.72 -17.24 1.39
C ILE A 135 17.94 -18.17 2.30
N ARG A 136 17.37 -17.61 3.37
CA ARG A 136 16.56 -18.37 4.32
C ARG A 136 15.13 -18.52 3.79
N ILE A 137 14.65 -19.75 3.67
CA ILE A 137 13.27 -20.09 3.31
C ILE A 137 12.70 -20.97 4.44
N GLY A 138 11.84 -20.38 5.27
CA GLY A 138 11.42 -21.02 6.52
C GLY A 138 12.59 -21.04 7.50
N LYS A 139 13.09 -22.24 7.83
CA LYS A 139 14.26 -22.43 8.71
C LYS A 139 15.55 -22.79 7.98
N ASP A 140 15.47 -23.12 6.69
CA ASP A 140 16.62 -23.63 5.94
C ASP A 140 17.31 -22.53 5.11
N CYS A 141 18.64 -22.48 5.19
CA CYS A 141 19.46 -21.68 4.28
C CYS A 141 19.65 -22.42 2.95
N GLN A 142 18.88 -22.03 1.94
CA GLN A 142 18.98 -22.61 0.61
C GLN A 142 19.97 -21.83 -0.27
N PRO A 143 20.68 -22.48 -1.21
CA PRO A 143 21.56 -21.79 -2.15
C PRO A 143 20.80 -20.77 -2.99
N LEU A 144 21.39 -19.58 -3.18
CA LEU A 144 20.88 -18.60 -4.14
C LEU A 144 21.14 -19.13 -5.56
N THR A 145 20.17 -19.86 -6.11
CA THR A 145 20.22 -20.35 -7.49
C THR A 145 20.19 -19.18 -8.48
N GLY A 146 20.60 -19.41 -9.73
CA GLY A 146 20.54 -18.37 -10.76
C GLY A 146 19.14 -17.77 -10.94
N THR A 147 18.10 -18.57 -10.76
CA THR A 147 16.70 -18.12 -10.80
C THR A 147 16.35 -17.24 -9.62
N LEU A 148 16.73 -17.64 -8.40
CA LEU A 148 16.52 -16.84 -7.17
C LEU A 148 17.31 -15.53 -7.21
N ARG A 149 18.56 -15.56 -7.69
CA ARG A 149 19.37 -14.36 -7.94
C ARG A 149 18.67 -13.37 -8.86
N ARG A 150 18.12 -13.84 -9.98
CA ARG A 150 17.43 -12.98 -10.95
C ARG A 150 16.08 -12.48 -10.43
N LYS A 151 15.40 -13.27 -9.58
CA LYS A 151 14.18 -12.83 -8.89
C LYS A 151 14.51 -11.70 -7.92
N ILE A 152 15.48 -11.91 -7.04
CA ILE A 152 15.97 -10.94 -6.06
C ILE A 152 16.51 -9.69 -6.74
N ALA A 153 17.35 -9.81 -7.77
CA ALA A 153 17.89 -8.68 -8.51
C ALA A 153 16.80 -7.81 -9.17
N VAL A 154 15.60 -8.34 -9.43
CA VAL A 154 14.49 -7.52 -9.93
C VAL A 154 13.55 -7.04 -8.82
N GLU A 155 13.36 -7.83 -7.77
CA GLU A 155 12.62 -7.38 -6.57
C GLU A 155 13.36 -6.25 -5.84
N THR A 156 14.69 -6.20 -5.96
CA THR A 156 15.54 -5.13 -5.43
C THR A 156 15.91 -4.06 -6.46
N GLY A 157 15.60 -4.28 -7.74
CA GLY A 157 15.85 -3.33 -8.83
C GLY A 157 17.28 -3.28 -9.36
N GLU A 158 18.17 -4.21 -8.99
CA GLU A 158 19.53 -4.35 -9.52
C GLU A 158 19.62 -4.76 -11.00
N SER A 159 18.65 -5.51 -11.55
CA SER A 159 18.60 -5.83 -12.99
C SER A 159 17.37 -5.23 -13.65
N ASP A 160 17.56 -4.16 -14.41
CA ASP A 160 16.48 -3.51 -15.16
C ASP A 160 16.22 -4.25 -16.49
N PHE A 161 15.16 -5.06 -16.52
CA PHE A 161 14.70 -5.76 -17.73
C PHE A 161 14.49 -4.79 -18.91
N THR A 162 14.02 -3.58 -18.64
CA THR A 162 13.70 -2.60 -19.67
C THR A 162 14.93 -1.89 -20.23
N ALA A 163 16.06 -1.96 -19.53
CA ALA A 163 17.34 -1.37 -19.96
C ALA A 163 18.17 -2.25 -20.90
N GLU A 164 17.80 -3.53 -21.09
CA GLU A 164 18.49 -4.43 -22.02
C GLU A 164 18.42 -3.90 -23.47
N THR A 165 19.56 -3.83 -24.14
CA THR A 165 19.64 -3.40 -25.55
C THR A 165 19.32 -4.55 -26.50
N VAL A 166 18.44 -4.33 -27.46
CA VAL A 166 17.89 -5.39 -28.32
C VAL A 166 18.36 -5.31 -29.76
N SER A 167 18.32 -4.14 -30.41
CA SER A 167 18.55 -3.98 -31.86
C SER A 167 19.20 -2.64 -32.17
N PRO A 168 19.94 -2.46 -33.28
CA PRO A 168 20.44 -1.15 -33.70
C PRO A 168 19.33 -0.08 -33.80
N ALA A 169 19.67 1.18 -33.52
CA ALA A 169 18.72 2.30 -33.47
C ALA A 169 17.98 2.53 -34.78
N GLU A 170 18.66 2.38 -35.92
CA GLU A 170 18.12 2.60 -37.27
C GLU A 170 17.24 1.44 -37.78
N SER A 171 16.99 0.43 -36.95
CA SER A 171 16.14 -0.68 -37.34
C SER A 171 14.68 -0.23 -37.57
N LYS A 172 13.97 -0.88 -38.51
CA LYS A 172 12.55 -0.66 -38.80
C LYS A 172 11.63 -1.26 -37.72
N LEU A 173 11.98 -1.06 -36.45
CA LEU A 173 11.26 -1.58 -35.29
C LEU A 173 10.39 -0.53 -34.61
N LEU A 174 10.52 0.74 -35.01
CA LEU A 174 9.76 1.85 -34.43
C LEU A 174 8.47 2.12 -35.21
N SER A 175 7.39 2.42 -34.48
CA SER A 175 6.07 2.75 -35.00
C SER A 175 5.86 4.27 -34.95
N PRO A 176 5.65 4.93 -36.11
CA PRO A 176 5.33 6.36 -36.15
C PRO A 176 4.08 6.70 -35.33
N VAL A 177 3.08 5.81 -35.33
CA VAL A 177 1.85 5.98 -34.55
C VAL A 177 2.14 5.96 -33.05
N ALA A 178 3.01 5.06 -32.59
CA ALA A 178 3.38 4.97 -31.19
C ALA A 178 4.14 6.22 -30.72
N LEU A 179 5.07 6.69 -31.53
CA LEU A 179 5.85 7.91 -31.27
C LEU A 179 4.97 9.15 -31.21
N GLU A 180 4.04 9.32 -32.15
CA GLU A 180 3.12 10.46 -32.12
C GLU A 180 2.14 10.37 -30.94
N THR A 181 1.67 9.17 -30.60
CA THR A 181 0.83 8.97 -29.41
C THR A 181 1.59 9.34 -28.13
N LEU A 182 2.86 8.93 -28.01
CA LEU A 182 3.74 9.31 -26.91
C LEU A 182 3.89 10.84 -26.81
N ARG A 183 4.13 11.52 -27.94
CA ARG A 183 4.20 12.99 -27.99
C ARG A 183 2.90 13.65 -27.57
N ASN A 184 1.75 13.13 -28.02
CA ASN A 184 0.43 13.67 -27.69
C ASN A 184 0.14 13.56 -26.18
N LEU A 185 0.39 12.40 -25.58
CA LEU A 185 0.25 12.23 -24.13
C LEU A 185 1.17 13.19 -23.36
N ALA A 186 2.44 13.27 -23.76
CA ALA A 186 3.41 14.14 -23.10
C ALA A 186 3.05 15.63 -23.25
N ARG A 187 2.49 16.03 -24.40
CA ARG A 187 2.00 17.39 -24.65
C ARG A 187 0.80 17.73 -23.75
N ALA A 188 -0.12 16.79 -23.54
CA ALA A 188 -1.25 16.98 -22.63
C ALA A 188 -0.79 17.20 -21.18
N GLU A 189 0.28 16.53 -20.75
CA GLU A 189 0.92 16.73 -19.44
C GLU A 189 1.96 17.88 -19.44
N ARG A 190 1.97 18.72 -20.47
CA ARG A 190 2.82 19.92 -20.61
C ARG A 190 4.32 19.62 -20.51
N ALA A 191 4.78 18.54 -21.16
CA ALA A 191 6.20 18.25 -21.31
C ALA A 191 6.94 19.36 -22.09
N PRO A 192 8.27 19.55 -21.89
CA PRO A 192 9.04 20.59 -22.55
C PRO A 192 8.93 20.51 -24.08
N SER A 193 8.53 21.61 -24.72
CA SER A 193 8.32 21.62 -26.18
C SER A 193 9.59 21.32 -26.98
N GLU A 194 10.75 21.77 -26.48
CA GLU A 194 12.08 21.49 -27.07
C GLU A 194 12.34 19.99 -27.20
N LEU A 195 11.95 19.20 -26.20
CA LEU A 195 12.06 17.75 -26.20
C LEU A 195 11.14 17.13 -27.28
N LEU A 196 9.88 17.59 -27.33
CA LEU A 196 8.87 17.03 -28.23
C LEU A 196 9.10 17.35 -29.71
N LEU A 197 9.83 18.43 -30.01
CA LEU A 197 10.19 18.87 -31.36
C LEU A 197 11.39 18.11 -31.94
N GLN A 198 12.10 17.31 -31.14
CA GLN A 198 13.18 16.45 -31.62
C GLN A 198 12.66 15.40 -32.62
N ASN A 199 13.52 15.01 -33.56
CA ASN A 199 13.23 13.85 -34.40
C ASN A 199 13.16 12.58 -33.57
N ASP A 200 12.59 11.51 -34.13
CA ASP A 200 12.27 10.30 -33.38
C ASP A 200 13.46 9.67 -32.66
N LEU A 201 14.62 9.57 -33.33
CA LEU A 201 15.81 8.97 -32.73
C LEU A 201 16.44 9.89 -31.68
N GLU A 202 16.47 11.21 -31.92
CA GLU A 202 16.94 12.19 -30.93
C GLU A 202 16.07 12.20 -29.68
N LEU A 203 14.74 12.15 -29.84
CA LEU A 203 13.78 12.04 -28.74
C LEU A 203 14.05 10.78 -27.91
N LEU A 204 14.15 9.62 -28.55
CA LEU A 204 14.40 8.36 -27.85
C LEU A 204 15.77 8.35 -27.16
N ALA A 205 16.80 8.94 -27.77
CA ALA A 205 18.12 9.08 -27.17
C ALA A 205 18.11 10.03 -25.97
N SER A 206 17.43 11.19 -26.08
CA SER A 206 17.37 12.20 -25.03
C SER A 206 16.61 11.73 -23.79
N ILE A 207 15.68 10.77 -23.94
CA ILE A 207 15.02 10.10 -22.81
C ILE A 207 15.67 8.77 -22.39
N GLY A 208 16.85 8.44 -22.94
CA GLY A 208 17.71 7.34 -22.51
C GLY A 208 17.38 5.96 -23.07
N LEU A 209 16.48 5.89 -24.06
CA LEU A 209 15.98 4.65 -24.64
C LEU A 209 16.89 4.08 -25.74
N ILE A 210 17.85 4.86 -26.22
CA ILE A 210 18.93 4.42 -27.10
C ILE A 210 20.24 4.45 -26.31
N ARG A 211 20.96 3.32 -26.28
CA ARG A 211 22.28 3.17 -25.64
C ARG A 211 23.25 2.53 -26.61
N ASN A 212 24.44 3.11 -26.79
CA ASN A 212 25.46 2.61 -27.73
C ASN A 212 24.89 2.34 -29.14
N ASN A 213 24.07 3.27 -29.64
CA ASN A 213 23.35 3.17 -30.91
C ASN A 213 22.43 1.93 -31.04
N ARG A 214 21.91 1.43 -29.91
CA ARG A 214 20.95 0.32 -29.86
C ARG A 214 19.71 0.71 -29.07
N LEU A 215 18.54 0.29 -29.56
CA LEU A 215 17.27 0.36 -28.86
C LEU A 215 17.30 -0.52 -27.62
N THR A 216 16.71 -0.02 -26.54
CA THR A 216 16.42 -0.79 -25.33
C THR A 216 15.04 -1.45 -25.41
N ARG A 217 14.73 -2.42 -24.54
CA ARG A 217 13.36 -2.95 -24.42
C ARG A 217 12.35 -1.86 -24.06
N ALA A 218 12.74 -0.88 -23.23
CA ALA A 218 11.91 0.30 -22.94
C ALA A 218 11.57 1.08 -24.23
N ALA A 219 12.50 1.19 -25.19
CA ALA A 219 12.24 1.81 -26.49
C ALA A 219 11.14 1.06 -27.25
N ILE A 220 11.19 -0.26 -27.25
CA ILE A 220 10.17 -1.10 -27.89
C ILE A 220 8.82 -0.96 -27.18
N LEU A 221 8.79 -0.94 -25.84
CA LEU A 221 7.57 -0.75 -25.05
C LEU A 221 6.88 0.59 -25.30
N LEU A 222 7.63 1.65 -25.58
CA LEU A 222 7.08 2.99 -25.77
C LEU A 222 6.82 3.34 -27.23
N ALA A 223 7.66 2.87 -28.15
CA ALA A 223 7.70 3.31 -29.54
C ALA A 223 7.79 2.17 -30.57
N GLY A 224 7.81 0.91 -30.14
CA GLY A 224 7.97 -0.23 -31.04
C GLY A 224 6.76 -0.51 -31.96
N THR A 225 6.98 -1.31 -32.98
CA THR A 225 5.91 -1.97 -33.74
C THR A 225 5.34 -3.15 -32.96
N GLU A 226 4.15 -3.61 -33.35
CA GLU A 226 3.56 -4.81 -32.74
C GLU A 226 4.46 -6.05 -32.90
N ALA A 227 5.09 -6.20 -34.08
CA ALA A 227 6.04 -7.29 -34.34
C ALA A 227 7.25 -7.22 -33.39
N ALA A 228 7.82 -6.02 -33.19
CA ALA A 228 8.93 -5.82 -32.27
C ALA A 228 8.54 -6.11 -30.81
N LEU A 229 7.33 -5.72 -30.38
CA LEU A 229 6.82 -6.05 -29.05
C LEU A 229 6.72 -7.56 -28.84
N ARG A 230 6.13 -8.29 -29.80
CA ARG A 230 6.00 -9.75 -29.73
C ARG A 230 7.36 -10.46 -29.68
N GLU A 231 8.37 -9.91 -30.36
CA GLU A 231 9.72 -10.48 -30.40
C GLU A 231 10.52 -10.19 -29.12
N TYR A 232 10.57 -8.92 -28.70
CA TYR A 232 11.50 -8.47 -27.66
C TYR A 232 10.90 -8.35 -26.25
N VAL A 233 9.57 -8.31 -26.15
CA VAL A 233 8.84 -8.24 -24.87
C VAL A 233 7.64 -9.21 -24.91
N PRO A 234 7.90 -10.52 -25.10
CA PRO A 234 6.83 -11.50 -25.22
C PRO A 234 5.99 -11.54 -23.94
N GLY A 235 4.67 -11.49 -24.11
CA GLY A 235 3.72 -11.47 -23.00
C GLY A 235 3.23 -10.08 -22.58
N HIS A 236 3.84 -8.99 -23.09
CA HIS A 236 3.28 -7.65 -22.95
C HIS A 236 2.05 -7.48 -23.84
N ASN A 237 0.92 -7.20 -23.21
CA ASN A 237 -0.33 -6.81 -23.85
C ASN A 237 -1.25 -6.15 -22.81
N PHE A 238 -2.41 -5.68 -23.26
CA PHE A 238 -3.51 -5.37 -22.36
C PHE A 238 -4.74 -6.21 -22.74
N THR A 239 -5.57 -6.45 -21.73
CA THR A 239 -6.90 -7.03 -21.90
C THR A 239 -7.90 -6.10 -21.23
N PHE A 240 -8.85 -5.59 -22.00
CA PHE A 240 -9.99 -4.84 -21.50
C PHE A 240 -11.23 -5.73 -21.51
N LEU A 241 -11.95 -5.77 -20.39
CA LEU A 241 -13.21 -6.50 -20.24
C LEU A 241 -14.30 -5.55 -19.73
N SER A 242 -15.37 -5.40 -20.50
CA SER A 242 -16.63 -4.83 -19.99
C SER A 242 -17.45 -5.96 -19.39
N MET A 243 -17.60 -5.96 -18.07
CA MET A 243 -18.16 -7.04 -17.27
C MET A 243 -19.66 -6.85 -17.05
N LYS A 244 -20.44 -7.91 -17.26
CA LYS A 244 -21.87 -7.99 -16.90
C LYS A 244 -22.07 -8.50 -15.48
N SER A 245 -21.18 -9.40 -15.04
CA SER A 245 -21.14 -9.97 -13.69
C SER A 245 -19.70 -10.38 -13.36
N ASP A 246 -19.45 -10.96 -12.19
CA ASP A 246 -18.12 -11.45 -11.83
C ASP A 246 -17.62 -12.62 -12.71
N THR A 247 -18.52 -13.25 -13.47
CA THR A 247 -18.21 -14.42 -14.30
C THR A 247 -18.47 -14.22 -15.81
N GLN A 248 -19.09 -13.11 -16.21
CA GLN A 248 -19.47 -12.87 -17.61
C GLN A 248 -19.06 -11.47 -18.06
N TYR A 249 -18.50 -11.38 -19.26
CA TYR A 249 -18.20 -10.13 -19.95
C TYR A 249 -19.11 -9.93 -21.16
N GLU A 250 -19.39 -8.67 -21.51
CA GLU A 250 -20.14 -8.28 -22.71
C GLU A 250 -19.18 -7.95 -23.86
N ASN A 251 -18.08 -7.27 -23.55
CA ASN A 251 -17.07 -6.89 -24.53
C ASN A 251 -15.68 -7.25 -24.02
N ARG A 252 -14.82 -7.70 -24.94
CA ARG A 252 -13.43 -8.07 -24.67
C ARG A 252 -12.54 -7.56 -25.79
N GLU A 253 -11.50 -6.81 -25.43
CA GLU A 253 -10.45 -6.39 -26.35
C GLU A 253 -9.09 -6.84 -25.80
N ASP A 254 -8.41 -7.72 -26.51
CA ASP A 254 -7.02 -8.10 -26.23
C ASP A 254 -6.13 -7.52 -27.31
N ARG A 255 -5.08 -6.79 -26.92
CA ARG A 255 -4.20 -6.15 -27.91
C ARG A 255 -2.76 -6.07 -27.43
N VAL A 256 -1.84 -6.36 -28.35
CA VAL A 256 -0.42 -6.08 -28.20
C VAL A 256 -0.16 -4.71 -28.80
N SER A 257 0.17 -3.73 -27.97
CA SER A 257 0.55 -2.39 -28.43
C SER A 257 1.50 -1.73 -27.44
N THR A 258 2.14 -0.64 -27.86
CA THR A 258 3.02 0.12 -26.98
C THR A 258 2.23 0.73 -25.82
N ILE A 259 2.89 1.00 -24.70
CA ILE A 259 2.25 1.57 -23.49
C ILE A 259 1.45 2.84 -23.82
N PRO A 260 1.98 3.84 -24.56
CA PRO A 260 1.20 5.03 -24.92
C PRO A 260 -0.09 4.70 -25.68
N VAL A 261 -0.01 3.79 -26.66
CA VAL A 261 -1.17 3.38 -27.47
C VAL A 261 -2.17 2.56 -26.64
N SER A 262 -1.68 1.70 -25.75
CA SER A 262 -2.52 0.94 -24.81
C SER A 262 -3.29 1.89 -23.89
N VAL A 263 -2.61 2.87 -23.28
CA VAL A 263 -3.23 3.84 -22.36
C VAL A 263 -4.31 4.64 -23.09
N SER A 264 -3.99 5.24 -24.25
CA SER A 264 -4.99 6.00 -25.02
C SER A 264 -6.18 5.13 -25.43
N ARG A 265 -5.94 3.89 -25.87
CA ARG A 265 -7.02 2.97 -26.25
C ARG A 265 -7.91 2.58 -25.08
N ILE A 266 -7.32 2.32 -23.90
CA ILE A 266 -8.10 1.99 -22.70
C ILE A 266 -8.92 3.21 -22.25
N GLU A 267 -8.35 4.42 -22.27
CA GLU A 267 -9.11 5.65 -21.99
C GLU A 267 -10.32 5.77 -22.92
N GLU A 268 -10.15 5.59 -24.23
CA GLU A 268 -11.24 5.57 -25.21
C GLU A 268 -12.32 4.51 -24.91
N LEU A 269 -11.92 3.30 -24.51
CA LEU A 269 -12.84 2.21 -24.17
C LEU A 269 -13.65 2.48 -22.90
N VAL A 270 -13.09 3.27 -21.97
CA VAL A 270 -13.76 3.65 -20.71
C VAL A 270 -14.74 4.80 -20.93
N VAL A 271 -14.48 5.71 -21.88
CA VAL A 271 -15.29 6.93 -22.12
C VAL A 271 -16.81 6.66 -22.21
N PRO A 272 -17.32 5.68 -22.99
CA PRO A 272 -18.76 5.41 -23.11
C PRO A 272 -19.44 5.06 -21.78
N TYR A 273 -18.68 4.56 -20.81
CA TYR A 273 -19.15 4.13 -19.51
C TYR A 273 -18.84 5.13 -18.39
N ASN A 274 -18.18 6.25 -18.74
CA ASN A 274 -17.70 7.27 -17.82
C ASN A 274 -18.48 8.59 -17.98
N PRO A 275 -19.76 8.62 -17.56
CA PRO A 275 -20.65 9.75 -17.78
C PRO A 275 -20.12 11.02 -17.11
N ILE A 276 -20.50 12.16 -17.70
CA ILE A 276 -20.21 13.50 -17.18
C ILE A 276 -21.38 13.93 -16.29
N THR A 277 -21.05 14.34 -15.08
CA THR A 277 -21.96 15.02 -14.15
C THR A 277 -21.58 16.49 -14.11
N THR A 278 -22.54 17.36 -14.44
CA THR A 278 -22.34 18.82 -14.47
C THR A 278 -22.76 19.44 -13.14
N LEU A 279 -21.86 20.21 -12.54
CA LEU A 279 -22.12 21.01 -11.35
C LEU A 279 -22.23 22.48 -11.74
N GLU A 280 -23.38 23.07 -11.48
CA GLU A 280 -23.64 24.50 -11.74
C GLU A 280 -23.24 25.35 -10.53
N ARG A 281 -22.43 26.39 -10.75
CA ARG A 281 -22.09 27.39 -9.72
C ARG A 281 -22.14 28.79 -10.33
N GLY A 282 -23.25 29.50 -10.08
CA GLY A 282 -23.47 30.82 -10.67
C GLY A 282 -23.57 30.72 -12.18
N LEU A 283 -22.68 31.40 -12.91
CA LEU A 283 -22.62 31.36 -14.38
C LEU A 283 -21.71 30.25 -14.93
N PHE A 284 -21.03 29.49 -14.07
CA PHE A 284 -20.05 28.47 -14.48
C PHE A 284 -20.64 27.06 -14.36
N HIS A 285 -20.32 26.24 -15.37
CA HIS A 285 -20.67 24.82 -15.41
C HIS A 285 -19.36 24.02 -15.33
N PHE A 286 -19.22 23.20 -14.29
CA PHE A 286 -18.06 22.34 -14.11
C PHE A 286 -18.43 20.89 -14.41
N GLU A 287 -17.68 20.26 -15.30
CA GLU A 287 -17.93 18.90 -15.76
C GLU A 287 -17.01 17.92 -15.02
N TYR A 288 -17.61 16.86 -14.45
CA TYR A 288 -16.89 15.83 -13.70
C TYR A 288 -17.25 14.45 -14.22
N ARG A 289 -16.24 13.67 -14.60
CA ARG A 289 -16.43 12.28 -15.01
C ARG A 289 -16.53 11.37 -13.80
N THR A 290 -17.24 10.24 -13.88
CA THR A 290 -17.27 9.21 -12.81
C THR A 290 -15.86 8.81 -12.35
N TRP A 291 -14.99 8.42 -13.28
CA TRP A 291 -13.56 8.20 -13.04
C TRP A 291 -12.78 9.38 -13.60
N PRO A 292 -12.17 10.25 -12.77
CA PRO A 292 -11.40 11.39 -13.25
C PRO A 292 -10.28 10.94 -14.19
N GLU A 293 -10.12 11.61 -15.33
CA GLU A 293 -9.13 11.23 -16.35
C GLU A 293 -7.71 11.19 -15.78
N VAL A 294 -7.38 12.15 -14.91
CA VAL A 294 -6.07 12.20 -14.21
C VAL A 294 -5.84 10.95 -13.35
N ALA A 295 -6.86 10.50 -12.61
CA ALA A 295 -6.76 9.31 -11.76
C ALA A 295 -6.66 8.04 -12.61
N LEU A 296 -7.45 7.92 -13.67
CA LEU A 296 -7.43 6.79 -14.58
C LEU A 296 -6.06 6.66 -15.28
N ARG A 297 -5.56 7.77 -15.83
CA ARG A 297 -4.25 7.81 -16.50
C ARG A 297 -3.12 7.42 -15.56
N GLU A 298 -3.11 7.99 -14.36
CA GLU A 298 -2.11 7.68 -13.34
C GLU A 298 -2.14 6.19 -12.96
N ALA A 299 -3.33 5.60 -12.77
CA ALA A 299 -3.46 4.17 -12.49
C ALA A 299 -2.97 3.30 -13.66
N LEU A 300 -3.32 3.63 -14.90
CA LEU A 300 -2.88 2.89 -16.08
C LEU A 300 -1.37 2.99 -16.26
N MET A 301 -0.81 4.20 -16.18
CA MET A 301 0.63 4.42 -16.27
C MET A 301 1.37 3.64 -15.19
N ASN A 302 0.90 3.66 -13.93
CA ASN A 302 1.51 2.89 -12.85
C ASN A 302 1.41 1.39 -13.09
N ALA A 303 0.26 0.87 -13.55
CA ALA A 303 0.09 -0.54 -13.87
C ALA A 303 1.06 -1.01 -14.96
N PHE A 304 1.24 -0.25 -16.04
CA PHE A 304 2.21 -0.58 -17.09
C PHE A 304 3.67 -0.41 -16.65
N CYS A 305 3.99 0.67 -15.94
CA CYS A 305 5.37 0.97 -15.55
C CYS A 305 5.92 -0.01 -14.51
N HIS A 306 5.07 -0.52 -13.63
CA HIS A 306 5.44 -1.41 -12.55
C HIS A 306 5.13 -2.89 -12.83
N ALA A 307 4.59 -3.19 -14.02
CA ALA A 307 4.41 -4.56 -14.49
C ALA A 307 5.72 -5.34 -14.53
N ASP A 308 5.67 -6.60 -14.13
CA ASP A 308 6.77 -7.53 -14.31
C ASP A 308 6.72 -8.15 -15.71
N PHE A 309 7.42 -7.52 -16.68
CA PHE A 309 7.48 -7.97 -18.08
C PHE A 309 8.14 -9.35 -18.28
N ARG A 310 8.65 -9.98 -17.22
CA ARG A 310 9.19 -11.33 -17.27
C ARG A 310 8.12 -12.39 -17.01
N ILE A 311 6.99 -11.98 -16.42
CA ILE A 311 5.82 -12.81 -16.21
C ILE A 311 4.85 -12.52 -17.34
N ALA A 312 4.69 -13.46 -18.26
CA ALA A 312 3.77 -13.28 -19.38
C ALA A 312 2.34 -13.08 -18.88
N GLY A 313 1.73 -11.96 -19.25
CA GLY A 313 0.32 -11.70 -19.00
C GLY A 313 -0.03 -10.22 -19.11
N PRO A 314 -1.31 -9.93 -19.36
CA PRO A 314 -1.77 -8.59 -19.65
C PRO A 314 -1.77 -7.69 -18.42
N VAL A 315 -1.63 -6.39 -18.67
CA VAL A 315 -2.32 -5.42 -17.83
C VAL A 315 -3.82 -5.59 -18.08
N MET A 316 -4.51 -6.08 -17.07
CA MET A 316 -5.93 -6.42 -17.12
C MET A 316 -6.75 -5.24 -16.62
N VAL A 317 -7.74 -4.82 -17.41
CA VAL A 317 -8.68 -3.76 -17.07
C VAL A 317 -10.09 -4.33 -17.13
N LYS A 318 -10.74 -4.47 -15.97
CA LYS A 318 -12.10 -4.97 -15.86
C LYS A 318 -13.02 -3.85 -15.43
N LEU A 319 -13.97 -3.52 -16.29
CA LEU A 319 -14.97 -2.52 -16.04
C LEU A 319 -16.28 -3.19 -15.64
N TYR A 320 -16.71 -2.97 -14.40
CA TYR A 320 -18.01 -3.42 -13.89
C TYR A 320 -18.98 -2.26 -13.79
N THR A 321 -20.27 -2.58 -13.60
CA THR A 321 -21.31 -1.56 -13.38
C THR A 321 -21.00 -0.65 -12.19
N ASN A 322 -20.35 -1.18 -11.14
CA ASN A 322 -20.11 -0.48 -9.87
C ASN A 322 -18.63 -0.20 -9.56
N ARG A 323 -17.68 -0.61 -10.40
CA ARG A 323 -16.24 -0.42 -10.15
C ARG A 323 -15.41 -0.60 -11.42
N LEU A 324 -14.21 -0.04 -11.42
CA LEU A 324 -13.18 -0.27 -12.43
C LEU A 324 -11.97 -0.89 -11.74
N GLU A 325 -11.55 -2.07 -12.19
CA GLU A 325 -10.38 -2.78 -11.68
C GLU A 325 -9.26 -2.74 -12.72
N ILE A 326 -8.05 -2.41 -12.29
CA ILE A 326 -6.83 -2.44 -13.09
C ILE A 326 -5.83 -3.31 -12.34
N SER A 327 -5.25 -4.31 -13.00
CA SER A 327 -4.24 -5.17 -12.38
C SER A 327 -3.10 -5.48 -13.33
N ASN A 328 -1.90 -5.59 -12.78
CA ASN A 328 -0.70 -6.02 -13.49
C ASN A 328 -0.04 -7.19 -12.75
N ASN A 329 0.75 -7.96 -13.49
CA ASN A 329 1.59 -9.00 -12.91
C ASN A 329 2.79 -8.41 -12.18
N GLY A 330 3.24 -9.11 -11.14
CA GLY A 330 4.27 -8.67 -10.19
C GLY A 330 3.65 -8.05 -8.94
N GLY A 331 4.10 -8.51 -7.76
CA GLY A 331 3.74 -7.93 -6.45
C GLY A 331 4.45 -6.60 -6.17
N PHE A 332 4.30 -6.08 -4.95
CA PHE A 332 5.06 -4.90 -4.53
C PHE A 332 6.56 -5.18 -4.42
N ILE A 333 7.37 -4.12 -4.48
CA ILE A 333 8.85 -4.19 -4.39
C ILE A 333 9.38 -3.19 -3.39
N GLY A 334 10.65 -3.36 -2.99
CA GLY A 334 11.37 -2.37 -2.19
C GLY A 334 10.71 -2.03 -0.85
N GLY A 335 10.00 -2.97 -0.23
CA GLY A 335 9.30 -2.76 1.05
C GLY A 335 7.96 -2.02 0.95
N ILE A 336 7.48 -1.74 -0.27
CA ILE A 336 6.14 -1.18 -0.50
C ILE A 336 5.08 -2.23 -0.11
N THR A 337 4.01 -1.77 0.51
CA THR A 337 2.83 -2.55 0.88
C THR A 337 1.58 -1.70 0.64
N SER A 338 0.41 -2.33 0.62
CA SER A 338 -0.88 -1.62 0.53
C SER A 338 -1.07 -0.59 1.66
N GLY A 339 -0.45 -0.82 2.83
CA GLY A 339 -0.54 0.05 4.00
C GLY A 339 0.51 1.17 4.07
N ASN A 340 1.45 1.26 3.12
CA ASN A 340 2.46 2.32 3.11
C ASN A 340 2.65 3.04 1.76
N ILE A 341 2.07 2.52 0.66
CA ILE A 341 2.29 2.99 -0.71
C ILE A 341 2.08 4.50 -0.92
N LEU A 342 1.23 5.15 -0.12
CA LEU A 342 0.97 6.59 -0.25
C LEU A 342 2.18 7.46 0.17
N HIS A 343 2.99 6.97 1.12
CA HIS A 343 4.10 7.73 1.73
C HIS A 343 5.45 6.99 1.73
N HIS A 344 5.50 5.75 1.28
CA HIS A 344 6.73 4.96 1.15
C HIS A 344 7.64 5.55 0.08
N GLN A 345 8.97 5.51 0.25
CA GLN A 345 9.91 6.00 -0.77
C GLN A 345 9.71 5.32 -2.13
N PRO A 346 9.88 6.04 -3.26
CA PRO A 346 9.59 5.49 -4.57
C PRO A 346 10.57 4.35 -4.89
N ALA A 347 10.04 3.19 -5.29
CA ALA A 347 10.81 2.09 -5.83
C ALA A 347 10.24 1.70 -7.20
N ALA A 348 11.10 1.60 -8.21
CA ALA A 348 10.70 1.31 -9.58
C ALA A 348 11.22 -0.07 -10.01
N ARG A 349 10.31 -0.95 -10.45
CA ARG A 349 10.67 -2.28 -10.98
C ARG A 349 11.40 -2.16 -12.32
N ASN A 350 11.03 -1.15 -13.10
CA ASN A 350 11.59 -0.85 -14.41
C ASN A 350 12.20 0.58 -14.41
N PRO A 351 13.37 0.81 -13.78
CA PRO A 351 13.94 2.14 -13.59
C PRO A 351 14.11 2.97 -14.86
N LEU A 352 14.61 2.40 -15.96
CA LEU A 352 14.80 3.10 -17.22
C LEU A 352 13.48 3.51 -17.85
N LEU A 353 12.48 2.63 -17.84
CA LEU A 353 11.15 2.94 -18.34
C LEU A 353 10.52 4.11 -17.53
N VAL A 354 10.58 4.03 -16.20
CA VAL A 354 10.08 5.10 -15.32
C VAL A 354 10.86 6.40 -15.53
N GLU A 355 12.19 6.32 -15.73
CA GLU A 355 13.02 7.48 -16.07
C GLU A 355 12.57 8.18 -17.35
N ALA A 356 12.43 7.41 -18.44
CA ALA A 356 12.05 7.94 -19.73
C ALA A 356 10.68 8.61 -19.67
N LEU A 357 9.71 7.97 -19.00
CA LEU A 357 8.36 8.52 -18.82
C LEU A 357 8.35 9.74 -17.90
N THR A 358 9.24 9.81 -16.90
CA THR A 358 9.39 11.00 -16.05
C THR A 358 9.93 12.19 -16.85
N ARG A 359 10.92 11.97 -17.73
CA ARG A 359 11.42 13.02 -18.64
C ARG A 359 10.32 13.54 -19.56
N MET A 360 9.36 12.69 -19.89
CA MET A 360 8.16 13.03 -20.68
C MET A 360 6.98 13.57 -19.83
N ARG A 361 7.15 13.77 -18.52
CA ARG A 361 6.09 14.17 -17.54
C ARG A 361 4.88 13.25 -17.48
N LEU A 362 5.00 12.01 -17.95
CA LEU A 362 3.93 11.01 -17.93
C LEU A 362 3.86 10.24 -16.61
N VAL A 363 4.95 10.25 -15.83
CA VAL A 363 5.07 9.64 -14.50
C VAL A 363 5.83 10.60 -13.58
N ASN A 364 5.55 10.55 -12.27
CA ASN A 364 6.23 11.37 -11.27
C ASN A 364 7.21 10.55 -10.41
N ARG A 365 8.48 10.98 -10.32
CA ARG A 365 9.50 10.32 -9.49
C ARG A 365 9.33 10.49 -7.98
N SER A 366 8.52 11.45 -7.53
CA SER A 366 8.49 11.90 -6.12
C SER A 366 7.36 11.28 -5.28
N ASN A 367 6.86 10.08 -5.61
CA ASN A 367 5.62 9.49 -5.04
C ASN A 367 4.34 10.33 -5.19
N LEU A 368 4.41 11.41 -5.95
CA LEU A 368 3.27 12.30 -6.14
C LEU A 368 2.20 11.67 -7.02
N GLY A 369 2.52 10.62 -7.79
CA GLY A 369 1.58 9.92 -8.66
C GLY A 369 0.37 9.36 -7.91
N VAL A 370 0.63 8.45 -6.96
CA VAL A 370 -0.43 7.87 -6.11
C VAL A 370 -1.19 8.97 -5.36
N SER A 371 -0.49 9.93 -4.77
CA SER A 371 -1.12 11.07 -4.09
C SER A 371 -2.02 11.91 -5.02
N ARG A 372 -1.61 12.14 -6.27
CA ARG A 372 -2.37 12.88 -7.30
C ARG A 372 -3.65 12.13 -7.66
N MET A 373 -3.57 10.82 -7.84
CA MET A 373 -4.72 9.95 -8.08
C MET A 373 -5.71 9.98 -6.90
N TYR A 374 -5.21 9.87 -5.66
CA TYR A 374 -6.05 9.99 -4.46
C TYR A 374 -6.71 11.37 -4.38
N ALA A 375 -5.94 12.44 -4.53
CA ALA A 375 -6.44 13.80 -4.47
C ALA A 375 -7.52 14.06 -5.54
N ALA A 376 -7.32 13.61 -6.78
CA ALA A 376 -8.29 13.79 -7.86
C ALA A 376 -9.67 13.21 -7.53
N LEU A 377 -9.70 12.04 -6.88
CA LEU A 377 -10.96 11.43 -6.43
C LEU A 377 -11.53 12.12 -5.19
N LEU A 378 -10.69 12.31 -4.17
CA LEU A 378 -11.14 12.81 -2.88
C LEU A 378 -11.64 14.25 -2.95
N MET A 379 -11.02 15.12 -3.76
CA MET A 379 -11.48 16.50 -3.96
C MET A 379 -12.89 16.59 -4.55
N GLU A 380 -13.33 15.57 -5.28
CA GLU A 380 -14.69 15.45 -5.83
C GLU A 380 -15.64 14.72 -4.86
N GLY A 381 -15.19 14.43 -3.64
CA GLY A 381 -15.99 13.70 -2.67
C GLY A 381 -16.21 12.22 -3.05
N LYS A 382 -15.34 11.65 -3.88
CA LYS A 382 -15.36 10.23 -4.23
C LYS A 382 -14.48 9.42 -3.28
N GLU A 383 -14.65 8.10 -3.33
CA GLU A 383 -13.81 7.18 -2.56
C GLU A 383 -12.40 7.10 -3.17
N PRO A 384 -11.36 6.97 -2.32
CA PRO A 384 -10.01 6.72 -2.81
C PRO A 384 -9.94 5.32 -3.48
N PRO A 385 -8.95 5.08 -4.35
CA PRO A 385 -8.77 3.76 -4.92
C PRO A 385 -8.32 2.77 -3.85
N ILE A 386 -8.71 1.50 -4.02
CA ILE A 386 -8.23 0.40 -3.19
C ILE A 386 -7.07 -0.24 -3.93
N ILE A 387 -5.87 -0.22 -3.34
CA ILE A 387 -4.67 -0.85 -3.91
C ILE A 387 -4.26 -2.01 -3.02
N GLN A 388 -4.15 -3.19 -3.59
CA GLN A 388 -3.86 -4.42 -2.86
C GLN A 388 -3.04 -5.41 -3.68
N GLU A 389 -2.29 -6.26 -3.00
CA GLU A 389 -1.61 -7.39 -3.60
C GLU A 389 -2.53 -8.62 -3.55
N ILE A 390 -2.71 -9.30 -4.67
CA ILE A 390 -3.52 -10.51 -4.82
C ILE A 390 -2.65 -11.58 -5.47
N GLY A 391 -2.11 -12.50 -4.65
CA GLY A 391 -1.09 -13.44 -5.13
C GLY A 391 0.15 -12.69 -5.61
N ASP A 392 0.65 -13.02 -6.80
CA ASP A 392 1.81 -12.36 -7.41
C ASP A 392 1.43 -11.16 -8.31
N SER A 393 0.28 -10.51 -8.05
CA SER A 393 -0.23 -9.39 -8.85
C SER A 393 -0.64 -8.23 -7.95
N VAL A 394 -0.49 -7.00 -8.45
CA VAL A 394 -1.08 -5.81 -7.82
C VAL A 394 -2.38 -5.47 -8.52
N SER A 395 -3.42 -5.19 -7.73
CA SER A 395 -4.72 -4.76 -8.20
C SER A 395 -5.09 -3.41 -7.59
N LEU A 396 -5.62 -2.53 -8.44
CA LEU A 396 -6.18 -1.24 -8.11
C LEU A 396 -7.66 -1.22 -8.48
N THR A 397 -8.52 -0.81 -7.55
CA THR A 397 -9.97 -0.71 -7.78
C THR A 397 -10.48 0.69 -7.52
N PHE A 398 -11.12 1.28 -8.51
CA PHE A 398 -11.95 2.49 -8.35
C PHE A 398 -13.40 2.10 -8.12
N MET A 399 -13.97 2.48 -6.98
CA MET A 399 -15.40 2.32 -6.73
C MET A 399 -16.19 3.39 -7.49
N LYS A 400 -17.27 3.00 -8.17
CA LYS A 400 -18.16 3.95 -8.83
C LYS A 400 -18.90 4.78 -7.79
N ARG A 401 -18.66 6.08 -7.76
CA ARG A 401 -19.35 7.05 -6.91
C ARG A 401 -19.63 8.33 -7.70
N GLU A 402 -20.81 8.87 -7.48
CA GLU A 402 -21.16 10.21 -7.97
C GLU A 402 -20.37 11.27 -7.22
N ILE A 403 -20.15 12.42 -7.85
CA ILE A 403 -19.53 13.58 -7.23
C ILE A 403 -20.38 14.12 -6.08
N SER A 404 -19.74 14.51 -4.97
CA SER A 404 -20.36 15.35 -3.96
C SER A 404 -20.14 16.83 -4.29
N GLY A 405 -21.15 17.47 -4.86
CA GLY A 405 -21.10 18.90 -5.20
C GLY A 405 -20.77 19.78 -3.99
N ALA A 406 -21.38 19.48 -2.84
CA ALA A 406 -21.12 20.18 -1.57
C ALA A 406 -19.64 20.12 -1.18
N PHE A 407 -19.06 18.92 -1.24
CA PHE A 407 -17.67 18.68 -0.88
C PHE A 407 -16.72 19.36 -1.87
N ARG A 408 -17.00 19.26 -3.17
CA ARG A 408 -16.17 19.87 -4.20
C ARG A 408 -16.13 21.40 -4.06
N LEU A 409 -17.28 22.02 -3.79
CA LEU A 409 -17.39 23.46 -3.54
C LEU A 409 -16.62 23.87 -2.28
N PHE A 410 -16.74 23.10 -1.20
CA PHE A 410 -15.98 23.31 0.02
C PHE A 410 -14.47 23.30 -0.23
N VAL A 411 -13.96 22.27 -0.93
CA VAL A 411 -12.52 22.17 -1.28
C VAL A 411 -12.07 23.37 -2.11
N ALA A 412 -12.89 23.81 -3.08
CA ALA A 412 -12.57 24.96 -3.92
C ALA A 412 -12.51 26.27 -3.12
N GLU A 413 -13.42 26.47 -2.16
CA GLU A 413 -13.41 27.66 -1.29
C GLU A 413 -12.21 27.68 -0.34
N GLU A 414 -11.82 26.54 0.21
CA GLU A 414 -10.63 26.48 1.08
C GLU A 414 -9.35 26.78 0.29
N SER A 415 -9.24 26.28 -0.94
CA SER A 415 -8.15 26.66 -1.85
C SER A 415 -8.15 28.18 -2.16
N GLN A 416 -9.31 28.80 -2.38
CA GLN A 416 -9.42 30.27 -2.56
C GLN A 416 -8.99 31.07 -1.32
N LYS A 417 -9.12 30.50 -0.12
CA LYS A 417 -8.63 31.10 1.13
C LYS A 417 -7.13 30.84 1.38
N GLY A 418 -6.43 30.20 0.44
CA GLY A 418 -5.02 29.82 0.58
C GLY A 418 -4.80 28.59 1.47
N ARG A 419 -5.85 27.81 1.76
CA ARG A 419 -5.78 26.57 2.55
C ARG A 419 -5.92 25.37 1.63
N GLU A 420 -4.79 24.86 1.15
CA GLU A 420 -4.77 23.64 0.35
C GLU A 420 -4.98 22.41 1.24
N LEU A 421 -5.99 21.60 0.91
CA LEU A 421 -6.27 20.34 1.60
C LEU A 421 -5.44 19.22 0.98
N GLY A 422 -4.46 18.72 1.74
CA GLY A 422 -3.66 17.55 1.34
C GLY A 422 -4.46 16.25 1.38
N VAL A 423 -3.87 15.17 0.85
CA VAL A 423 -4.51 13.84 0.77
C VAL A 423 -4.92 13.33 2.15
N ASP A 424 -4.05 13.47 3.16
CA ASP A 424 -4.32 13.02 4.53
C ASP A 424 -5.57 13.73 5.10
N SER A 425 -5.66 15.05 4.95
CA SER A 425 -6.85 15.82 5.38
C SER A 425 -8.11 15.42 4.62
N LEU A 426 -8.01 15.24 3.31
CA LEU A 426 -9.14 14.82 2.48
C LEU A 426 -9.65 13.42 2.85
N LEU A 427 -8.75 12.47 3.15
CA LEU A 427 -9.09 11.12 3.62
C LEU A 427 -9.85 11.17 4.95
N ILE A 428 -9.37 11.98 5.90
CA ILE A 428 -10.01 12.14 7.21
C ILE A 428 -11.40 12.76 7.08
N LEU A 429 -11.53 13.83 6.29
CA LEU A 429 -12.82 14.47 6.06
C LEU A 429 -13.81 13.49 5.41
N GLN A 430 -13.40 12.74 4.38
CA GLN A 430 -14.23 11.71 3.75
C GLN A 430 -14.66 10.62 4.71
N HIS A 431 -13.72 10.12 5.53
CA HIS A 431 -14.04 9.12 6.54
C HIS A 431 -15.08 9.65 7.53
N LEU A 432 -14.89 10.87 8.04
CA LEU A 432 -15.78 11.49 9.01
C LEU A 432 -17.13 11.95 8.45
N LEU A 433 -17.33 11.92 7.13
CA LEU A 433 -18.65 12.07 6.51
C LEU A 433 -19.48 10.77 6.56
N LYS A 434 -18.81 9.61 6.69
CA LYS A 434 -19.46 8.29 6.75
C LYS A 434 -19.47 7.72 8.17
N HIS A 435 -18.51 8.14 8.99
CA HIS A 435 -18.30 7.65 10.34
C HIS A 435 -18.33 8.83 11.31
N SER A 436 -19.00 8.69 12.46
CA SER A 436 -19.19 9.82 13.37
C SER A 436 -17.89 10.29 14.04
N GLU A 437 -16.92 9.41 14.21
CA GLU A 437 -15.70 9.65 14.97
C GLU A 437 -14.55 8.78 14.44
N ILE A 438 -13.31 9.24 14.64
CA ILE A 438 -12.09 8.48 14.33
C ILE A 438 -11.05 8.65 15.45
N GLU A 439 -10.41 7.55 15.84
CA GLU A 439 -9.28 7.58 16.77
C GLU A 439 -7.97 7.93 16.03
N THR A 440 -6.99 8.53 16.71
CA THR A 440 -5.71 8.90 16.08
C THR A 440 -4.99 7.70 15.46
N VAL A 441 -5.03 6.53 16.10
CA VAL A 441 -4.42 5.30 15.57
C VAL A 441 -5.12 4.85 14.29
N ALA A 442 -6.46 4.87 14.27
CA ALA A 442 -7.24 4.55 13.09
C ALA A 442 -6.99 5.54 11.95
N ALA A 443 -6.88 6.84 12.26
CA ALA A 443 -6.52 7.87 11.29
C ALA A 443 -5.12 7.66 10.71
N ALA A 444 -4.15 7.24 11.53
CA ALA A 444 -2.78 6.98 11.12
C ALA A 444 -2.72 5.81 10.14
N VAL A 445 -3.46 4.72 10.42
CA VAL A 445 -3.60 3.58 9.50
C VAL A 445 -4.28 4.01 8.20
N LEU A 446 -5.39 4.75 8.28
CA LEU A 446 -6.12 5.24 7.10
C LEU A 446 -5.24 6.10 6.18
N CYS A 447 -4.45 7.00 6.75
CA CYS A 447 -3.58 7.90 6.01
C CYS A 447 -2.20 7.31 5.73
N GLN A 448 -1.93 6.07 6.15
CA GLN A 448 -0.63 5.39 5.98
C GLN A 448 0.55 6.16 6.62
N ARG A 449 0.30 6.79 7.77
CA ARG A 449 1.24 7.63 8.52
C ARG A 449 1.63 7.01 9.85
N LYS A 450 2.71 7.50 10.44
CA LYS A 450 3.03 7.23 11.85
C LYS A 450 2.11 8.03 12.76
N ASP A 451 1.76 7.47 13.92
CA ASP A 451 0.89 8.10 14.92
C ASP A 451 1.30 9.52 15.31
N THR A 452 2.61 9.78 15.39
CA THR A 452 3.15 11.11 15.75
C THR A 452 2.82 12.16 14.69
N GLN A 453 3.07 11.85 13.42
CA GLN A 453 2.75 12.72 12.29
C GLN A 453 1.23 12.90 12.17
N MET A 454 0.48 11.83 12.39
CA MET A 454 -0.97 11.90 12.26
C MET A 454 -1.58 12.83 13.32
N ARG A 455 -1.04 12.80 14.55
CA ARG A 455 -1.47 13.70 15.62
C ARG A 455 -1.26 15.17 15.26
N GLU A 456 -0.13 15.52 14.64
CA GLU A 456 0.16 16.88 14.18
C GLU A 456 -0.88 17.34 13.15
N THR A 457 -1.15 16.55 12.11
CA THR A 457 -2.15 16.89 11.09
C THR A 457 -3.56 17.03 11.69
N LEU A 458 -3.96 16.17 12.63
CA LEU A 458 -5.28 16.27 13.28
C LEU A 458 -5.42 17.56 14.10
N MET A 459 -4.35 17.97 14.81
CA MET A 459 -4.30 19.24 15.53
C MET A 459 -4.35 20.45 14.58
N GLU A 460 -3.67 20.39 13.44
CA GLU A 460 -3.76 21.43 12.41
C GLU A 460 -5.18 21.54 11.84
N MET A 461 -5.85 20.42 11.59
CA MET A 461 -7.24 20.39 11.12
C MET A 461 -8.23 20.92 12.17
N GLU A 462 -7.98 20.70 13.46
CA GLU A 462 -8.76 21.31 14.55
C GLU A 462 -8.54 22.82 14.62
N LYS A 463 -7.28 23.28 14.53
CA LYS A 463 -6.93 24.71 14.47
C LYS A 463 -7.57 25.40 13.26
N ALA A 464 -7.64 24.71 12.12
CA ALA A 464 -8.33 25.17 10.92
C ALA A 464 -9.87 25.13 11.03
N SER A 465 -10.41 24.70 12.17
CA SER A 465 -11.85 24.56 12.44
C SER A 465 -12.56 23.57 11.52
N TYR A 466 -11.89 22.47 11.16
CA TYR A 466 -12.53 21.34 10.48
C TYR A 466 -13.01 20.27 11.47
N LEU A 467 -12.19 20.00 12.47
CA LEU A 467 -12.41 18.93 13.45
C LEU A 467 -12.63 19.49 14.86
N GLU A 468 -13.18 18.64 15.73
CA GLU A 468 -13.21 18.81 17.19
C GLU A 468 -12.61 17.59 17.86
N HIS A 469 -11.82 17.83 18.91
CA HIS A 469 -11.29 16.77 19.76
C HIS A 469 -12.28 16.39 20.87
N GLY A 470 -12.46 15.08 21.10
CA GLY A 470 -13.32 14.54 22.14
C GLY A 470 -12.64 13.44 22.95
N GLY A 471 -13.07 13.28 24.22
CA GLY A 471 -12.56 12.24 25.11
C GLY A 471 -11.25 12.60 25.83
N ALA A 472 -10.66 11.63 26.54
CA ALA A 472 -9.40 11.80 27.27
C ALA A 472 -8.60 10.48 27.30
N GLY A 473 -7.27 10.58 27.31
CA GLY A 473 -6.37 9.44 27.41
C GLY A 473 -6.51 8.45 26.24
N ARG A 474 -6.74 7.17 26.56
CA ARG A 474 -6.91 6.09 25.55
C ARG A 474 -8.24 6.12 24.79
N GLY A 475 -9.20 6.96 25.20
CA GLY A 475 -10.50 7.14 24.54
C GLY A 475 -10.61 8.47 23.79
N ALA A 476 -9.49 9.02 23.34
CA ALA A 476 -9.44 10.28 22.61
C ALA A 476 -9.79 10.05 21.13
N TYR A 477 -10.75 10.81 20.62
CA TYR A 477 -11.28 10.69 19.27
C TYR A 477 -11.49 12.07 18.63
N TRP A 478 -11.69 12.06 17.31
CA TRP A 478 -11.88 13.26 16.50
C TRP A 478 -13.21 13.15 15.77
N THR A 479 -13.96 14.25 15.72
CA THR A 479 -15.22 14.35 14.98
C THR A 479 -15.17 15.53 14.02
N LEU A 480 -15.94 15.45 12.94
CA LEU A 480 -16.14 16.61 12.07
C LEU A 480 -16.95 17.67 12.83
N ARG A 481 -16.62 18.96 12.68
CA ARG A 481 -17.41 20.02 13.29
C ARG A 481 -18.87 19.94 12.84
N PRO A 482 -19.86 20.06 13.74
CA PRO A 482 -21.28 19.92 13.38
C PRO A 482 -21.71 20.85 12.24
N GLU A 483 -21.22 22.09 12.20
CA GLU A 483 -21.53 23.06 11.15
C GLU A 483 -20.96 22.64 9.80
N LEU A 484 -19.74 22.10 9.79
CA LEU A 484 -19.09 21.61 8.57
C LEU A 484 -19.75 20.31 8.09
N HIS A 485 -20.04 19.38 8.99
CA HIS A 485 -20.77 18.14 8.70
C HIS A 485 -22.15 18.44 8.09
N LYS A 486 -22.90 19.34 8.73
CA LYS A 486 -24.18 19.84 8.25
C LYS A 486 -24.03 20.41 6.84
N ARG A 487 -23.09 21.32 6.62
CA ARG A 487 -22.83 21.93 5.31
C ARG A 487 -22.50 20.91 4.21
N LEU A 488 -21.73 19.88 4.54
CA LEU A 488 -21.26 18.89 3.56
C LEU A 488 -22.29 17.81 3.24
N ILE A 489 -23.20 17.48 4.17
CA ILE A 489 -24.30 16.53 3.94
C ILE A 489 -25.55 17.21 3.39
N GLU A 490 -25.88 18.43 3.83
CA GLU A 490 -27.15 19.08 3.54
C GLU A 490 -27.30 19.59 2.10
N ALA A 491 -26.23 19.70 1.32
CA ALA A 491 -26.35 20.12 -0.08
C ALA A 491 -26.74 18.97 -1.04
N GLY A 492 -27.11 17.79 -0.53
CA GLY A 492 -27.39 16.58 -1.33
C GLY A 492 -28.72 15.86 -1.11
N GLN A 493 -29.64 16.32 -0.25
CA GLN A 493 -30.94 15.67 -0.04
C GLN A 493 -32.10 16.68 0.03
N PRO A 494 -33.18 16.51 -0.78
CA PRO A 494 -34.40 17.31 -0.67
C PRO A 494 -35.08 17.09 0.70
N GLU A 495 -35.66 18.15 1.30
CA GLU A 495 -36.26 18.14 2.64
C GLU A 495 -37.28 17.01 2.88
N ARG A 496 -37.93 16.54 1.81
CA ARG A 496 -38.89 15.42 1.85
C ARG A 496 -38.24 14.11 2.30
N ASP A 497 -37.03 13.82 1.82
CA ASP A 497 -36.31 12.58 2.15
C ASP A 497 -35.78 12.62 3.59
N ARG A 498 -35.38 13.81 4.09
CA ARG A 498 -34.97 13.97 5.51
C ARG A 498 -36.12 13.71 6.48
N ARG A 499 -37.33 14.15 6.14
CA ARG A 499 -38.51 13.90 6.98
C ARG A 499 -38.86 12.42 6.96
N ILE A 500 -38.70 11.75 5.82
CA ILE A 500 -38.88 10.30 5.68
C ILE A 500 -37.81 9.54 6.47
N ASP A 501 -36.54 9.91 6.36
CA ASP A 501 -35.43 9.27 7.07
C ASP A 501 -35.52 9.47 8.59
N TRP A 502 -35.97 10.65 9.03
CA TRP A 502 -36.18 10.94 10.46
C TRP A 502 -37.33 10.13 11.05
N GLU A 503 -38.46 10.05 10.34
CA GLU A 503 -39.60 9.19 10.73
C GLU A 503 -39.24 7.70 10.66
N ALA A 504 -38.45 7.28 9.67
CA ALA A 504 -37.93 5.91 9.57
C ALA A 504 -36.96 5.58 10.73
N ALA A 505 -36.11 6.52 11.12
CA ALA A 505 -35.21 6.37 12.27
C ALA A 505 -35.98 6.22 13.58
N LYS A 506 -37.03 7.04 13.79
CA LYS A 506 -37.95 6.89 14.93
C LYS A 506 -38.62 5.51 14.94
N ALA A 507 -39.21 5.10 13.82
CA ALA A 507 -39.88 3.81 13.69
C ALA A 507 -38.93 2.63 13.96
N ARG A 508 -37.68 2.72 13.50
CA ARG A 508 -36.64 1.71 13.73
C ARG A 508 -36.28 1.58 15.20
N ILE A 509 -36.04 2.69 15.90
CA ILE A 509 -35.72 2.66 17.34
C ILE A 509 -36.91 2.20 18.16
N LEU A 510 -38.12 2.67 17.83
CA LEU A 510 -39.35 2.23 18.47
C LEU A 510 -39.55 0.72 18.36
N SER A 511 -39.37 0.16 17.16
CA SER A 511 -39.44 -1.29 16.92
C SER A 511 -38.43 -2.07 17.78
N ILE A 512 -37.18 -1.61 17.87
CA ILE A 512 -36.15 -2.25 18.69
C ILE A 512 -36.49 -2.18 20.19
N LEU A 513 -37.01 -1.04 20.67
CA LEU A 513 -37.43 -0.89 22.06
C LEU A 513 -38.58 -1.85 22.41
N MET A 514 -39.58 -1.99 21.53
CA MET A 514 -40.69 -2.92 21.69
C MET A 514 -40.22 -4.39 21.65
N GLU A 515 -39.31 -4.73 20.74
CA GLU A 515 -38.77 -6.08 20.61
C GLU A 515 -37.93 -6.47 21.84
N ARG A 516 -37.08 -5.56 22.34
CA ARG A 516 -36.31 -5.79 23.57
C ARG A 516 -37.22 -5.95 24.78
N ALA A 517 -38.28 -5.15 24.90
CA ALA A 517 -39.26 -5.30 25.98
C ALA A 517 -39.98 -6.65 25.92
N ARG A 518 -40.41 -7.09 24.72
CA ARG A 518 -41.04 -8.42 24.53
C ARG A 518 -40.12 -9.58 24.91
N ARG A 519 -38.82 -9.42 24.72
CA ARG A 519 -37.78 -10.42 25.05
C ARG A 519 -37.26 -10.29 26.50
N GLY A 520 -37.79 -9.36 27.30
CA GLY A 520 -37.31 -9.10 28.67
C GLY A 520 -35.88 -8.55 28.74
N GLN A 521 -35.39 -7.94 27.67
CA GLN A 521 -34.04 -7.41 27.57
C GLN A 521 -33.95 -5.96 28.07
N MET A 522 -32.75 -5.55 28.49
CA MET A 522 -32.49 -4.17 28.90
C MET A 522 -32.69 -3.17 27.75
N GLY A 523 -33.20 -1.99 28.10
CA GLY A 523 -33.39 -0.87 27.18
C GLY A 523 -32.11 -0.39 26.50
N LEU A 524 -32.26 0.47 25.49
CA LEU A 524 -31.17 1.02 24.69
C LEU A 524 -30.47 2.18 25.39
N GLN A 525 -29.14 2.14 25.43
CA GLN A 525 -28.33 3.30 25.79
C GLN A 525 -28.21 4.28 24.61
N ASN A 526 -27.92 5.55 24.93
CA ASN A 526 -27.65 6.56 23.90
C ASN A 526 -26.52 6.12 22.94
N LYS A 527 -25.47 5.46 23.46
CA LYS A 527 -24.38 4.90 22.66
C LYS A 527 -24.88 3.86 21.63
N GLU A 528 -25.79 2.97 22.05
CA GLU A 528 -26.37 1.96 21.14
C GLU A 528 -27.24 2.62 20.08
N ILE A 529 -28.03 3.64 20.43
CA ILE A 529 -28.88 4.38 19.47
C ILE A 529 -28.02 5.07 18.41
N ARG A 530 -26.94 5.72 18.84
CA ARG A 530 -25.96 6.35 17.95
C ARG A 530 -25.34 5.33 16.99
N GLN A 531 -25.02 4.13 17.47
CA GLN A 531 -24.47 3.06 16.62
C GLN A 531 -25.49 2.51 15.62
N ILE A 532 -26.75 2.36 16.04
CA ILE A 532 -27.83 1.81 15.21
C ILE A 532 -28.24 2.77 14.08
N LEU A 533 -28.27 4.07 14.38
CA LEU A 533 -28.75 5.11 13.46
C LEU A 533 -27.64 5.96 12.83
N HIS A 534 -26.39 5.75 13.23
CA HIS A 534 -25.25 6.62 12.86
C HIS A 534 -25.46 8.09 13.24
N PHE A 535 -26.16 8.33 14.35
CA PHE A 535 -26.47 9.67 14.84
C PHE A 535 -25.41 10.19 15.81
N ASP A 536 -25.25 11.50 15.86
CA ASP A 536 -24.53 12.15 16.95
C ASP A 536 -25.33 12.12 18.27
N ARG A 537 -24.70 12.54 19.37
CA ARG A 537 -25.33 12.52 20.71
C ARG A 537 -26.55 13.44 20.79
N ASN A 538 -26.52 14.60 20.13
CA ASN A 538 -27.61 15.57 20.16
C ASN A 538 -28.79 15.08 19.31
N GLN A 539 -28.52 14.50 18.15
CA GLN A 539 -29.52 13.87 17.29
C GLN A 539 -30.19 12.68 17.99
N ALA A 540 -29.42 11.79 18.63
CA ALA A 540 -29.97 10.67 19.40
C ALA A 540 -30.82 11.17 20.59
N THR A 541 -30.37 12.21 21.29
CA THR A 541 -31.12 12.81 22.41
C THR A 541 -32.40 13.49 21.92
N ARG A 542 -32.35 14.21 20.79
CA ARG A 542 -33.51 14.84 20.17
C ARG A 542 -34.53 13.81 19.68
N LEU A 543 -34.07 12.75 19.04
CA LEU A 543 -34.91 11.64 18.58
C LEU A 543 -35.62 10.97 19.76
N MET A 544 -34.90 10.67 20.85
CA MET A 544 -35.51 10.09 22.04
C MET A 544 -36.46 11.04 22.76
N LYS A 545 -36.16 12.35 22.80
CA LYS A 545 -37.08 13.34 23.36
C LYS A 545 -38.42 13.35 22.59
N GLN A 546 -38.35 13.38 21.26
CA GLN A 546 -39.55 13.33 20.42
C GLN A 546 -40.31 12.00 20.56
N LEU A 547 -39.62 10.86 20.59
CA LEU A 547 -40.27 9.56 20.81
C LEU A 547 -40.99 9.48 22.16
N ARG A 548 -40.50 10.14 23.20
CA ARG A 548 -41.17 10.23 24.51
C ARG A 548 -42.38 11.16 24.50
N GLU A 549 -42.33 12.23 23.71
CA GLU A 549 -43.46 13.13 23.50
C GLU A 549 -44.56 12.47 22.65
N GLU A 550 -44.18 11.64 21.67
CA GLU A 550 -45.08 10.95 20.74
C GLU A 550 -45.63 9.63 21.31
N HIS A 551 -44.88 8.95 22.19
CA HIS A 551 -45.26 7.67 22.77
C HIS A 551 -45.04 7.66 24.29
N VAL A 552 -46.14 7.69 25.04
CA VAL A 552 -46.16 7.67 26.52
C VAL A 552 -45.46 6.44 27.12
N GLN A 553 -45.38 5.36 26.36
CA GLN A 553 -44.73 4.11 26.76
C GLN A 553 -43.19 4.17 26.70
N VAL A 554 -42.57 5.18 26.11
CA VAL A 554 -41.10 5.30 26.09
C VAL A 554 -40.64 5.98 27.38
N ASP A 555 -39.94 5.23 28.23
CA ASP A 555 -39.44 5.73 29.51
C ASP A 555 -37.90 5.70 29.58
N SER A 556 -37.34 6.58 30.40
CA SER A 556 -35.90 6.68 30.65
C SER A 556 -35.57 6.20 32.07
N GLU A 557 -34.71 5.19 32.17
CA GLU A 557 -34.26 4.62 33.43
C GLU A 557 -32.78 4.95 33.67
N GLY A 558 -32.47 5.51 34.84
CA GLY A 558 -31.12 5.88 35.26
C GLY A 558 -30.69 7.30 34.89
N HIS A 559 -29.49 7.69 35.36
CA HIS A 559 -28.92 9.03 35.17
C HIS A 559 -27.50 8.95 34.58
N GLY A 560 -27.10 9.98 33.82
CA GLY A 560 -25.74 10.10 33.27
C GLY A 560 -25.42 9.12 32.14
N ALA A 561 -24.18 8.66 32.07
CA ALA A 561 -23.68 7.80 30.98
C ALA A 561 -24.31 6.39 30.93
N GLY A 562 -24.97 5.97 32.02
CA GLY A 562 -25.65 4.67 32.13
C GLY A 562 -27.15 4.69 31.83
N ALA A 563 -27.73 5.86 31.47
CA ALA A 563 -29.16 5.98 31.23
C ALA A 563 -29.61 5.13 30.04
N ARG A 564 -30.73 4.42 30.22
CA ARG A 564 -31.34 3.53 29.22
C ARG A 564 -32.75 3.98 28.90
N TYR A 565 -33.14 3.86 27.64
CA TYR A 565 -34.51 4.04 27.21
C TYR A 565 -35.18 2.68 27.05
N LYS A 566 -36.38 2.51 27.60
CA LYS A 566 -37.15 1.27 27.55
C LYS A 566 -38.58 1.53 27.10
N TRP A 567 -39.21 0.49 26.56
CA TRP A 567 -40.64 0.47 26.31
C TRP A 567 -41.35 -0.09 27.55
N GLY A 568 -42.15 0.74 28.21
CA GLY A 568 -43.01 0.39 29.32
C GLY A 568 -44.23 -0.41 28.86
N GLY A 569 -44.56 -1.48 29.57
CA GLY A 569 -45.82 -2.18 29.39
C GLY A 569 -46.96 -1.37 30.00
N SER A 570 -48.09 -1.27 29.28
CA SER A 570 -49.37 -0.83 29.83
C SER A 570 -49.83 -1.76 30.95
#